data_AF-A0A6B3SXA6-F1
#
_entry.id   AF-A0A6B3SXA6-F1
#
_cell.length_a   1.000
_cell.length_b   1.000
_cell.length_c   1.000
_cell.angle_alpha   90.00
_cell.angle_beta   90.00
_cell.angle_gamma   90.00
#
_symmetry.space_group_name_H-M   'P 1'
#
loop_
_entity.id
_entity.type
_entity.pdbx_description
1 polymer ?
#
loop_
_entity_poly.entity_id
_entity_poly.type
_entity_poly.pdbx_seq_one_letter_code
_entity_poly.pdbx_strand_id
1 'polypeptide(L)'
;MTQRIWKKGDRVTWRCEDAPLKVSPIPARVVQEDEGAEIAIDILLRIGSQWVRERRRVPASSLMERRRVIPQLDEELIEMRFD
;
A
#
# COMPACT_ATOMS: atom_id res chain seq x y z
N MET A 1 21.00 12.60 -1.44
CA MET A 1 20.05 11.82 -0.63
C MET A 1 19.69 10.59 -1.44
N THR A 2 20.03 9.39 -0.96
CA THR A 2 19.75 8.14 -1.69
C THR A 2 18.25 7.83 -1.57
N GLN A 3 17.53 7.82 -2.69
CA GLN A 3 16.13 7.39 -2.70
C GLN A 3 16.08 5.91 -2.33
N ARG A 4 15.24 5.54 -1.36
CA ARG A 4 15.04 4.15 -0.98
C ARG A 4 14.32 3.45 -2.12
N ILE A 5 14.86 2.31 -2.56
CA ILE A 5 14.22 1.45 -3.54
C ILE A 5 13.23 0.57 -2.78
N TRP A 6 11.96 0.62 -3.19
CA TRP A 6 10.89 -0.17 -2.62
C TRP A 6 10.65 -1.43 -3.44
N LYS A 7 10.48 -2.54 -2.75
CA LYS A 7 10.37 -3.88 -3.35
C LYS A 7 8.96 -4.45 -3.20
N LYS A 8 8.59 -5.40 -4.07
CA LYS A 8 7.30 -6.07 -3.99
C LYS A 8 7.25 -6.83 -2.67
N GLY A 9 6.18 -6.62 -1.92
CA GLY A 9 6.02 -7.17 -0.58
C GLY A 9 6.48 -6.23 0.54
N ASP A 10 7.15 -5.12 0.23
CA ASP A 10 7.54 -4.15 1.26
C ASP A 10 6.31 -3.63 2.00
N ARG A 11 6.43 -3.67 3.33
CA ARG A 11 5.42 -3.16 4.25
C ARG A 11 5.66 -1.68 4.42
N VAL A 12 4.72 -0.88 3.96
CA VAL A 12 4.86 0.57 3.98
C VAL A 12 3.66 1.22 4.63
N THR A 13 3.81 2.50 4.91
CA THR A 13 2.74 3.41 5.25
C THR A 13 2.75 4.52 4.21
N TRP A 14 1.62 4.77 3.58
CA TRP A 14 1.44 5.83 2.61
C TRP A 14 0.92 7.10 3.30
N ARG A 15 1.61 8.22 3.09
CA ARG A 15 1.09 9.54 3.45
C ARG A 15 0.22 10.05 2.31
N CYS A 16 -1.09 9.86 2.44
CA CYS A 16 -2.04 10.42 1.50
C CYS A 16 -2.07 11.95 1.64
N GLU A 17 -1.84 12.67 0.54
CA GLU A 17 -1.96 14.14 0.53
C GLU A 17 -3.37 14.60 0.10
N ASP A 18 -4.18 13.67 -0.43
CA ASP A 18 -5.55 13.93 -0.88
C ASP A 18 -6.49 14.08 0.32
N ALA A 19 -7.27 15.16 0.33
CA ALA A 19 -8.41 15.28 1.24
C ALA A 19 -9.51 14.28 0.82
N PRO A 20 -10.21 13.61 1.76
CA PRO A 20 -10.20 13.78 3.21
C PRO A 20 -9.21 12.88 3.97
N LEU A 21 -8.42 12.04 3.29
CA LEU A 21 -7.56 11.03 3.92
C LEU A 21 -6.23 11.61 4.48
N LYS A 22 -5.97 12.90 4.24
CA LYS A 22 -4.81 13.67 4.73
C LYS A 22 -4.58 13.63 6.26
N VAL A 23 -5.55 13.13 7.03
CA VAL A 23 -5.50 13.15 8.51
C VAL A 23 -4.66 12.03 9.10
N SER A 24 -4.42 10.91 8.39
CA SER A 24 -3.68 9.78 8.96
C SER A 24 -2.88 8.99 7.92
N PRO A 25 -1.63 8.58 8.23
CA PRO A 25 -0.87 7.67 7.40
C PRO A 25 -1.60 6.33 7.21
N ILE A 26 -1.75 5.89 5.96
CA ILE A 26 -2.51 4.70 5.60
C ILE A 26 -1.58 3.49 5.50
N PRO A 27 -1.81 2.40 6.24
CA PRO A 27 -1.02 1.19 6.06
C PRO A 27 -1.17 0.63 4.65
N ALA A 28 -0.05 0.28 4.04
CA ALA A 28 0.00 -0.21 2.67
C ALA A 28 1.02 -1.35 2.50
N ARG A 29 0.96 -2.00 1.34
CA ARG A 29 1.93 -3.01 0.90
C ARG A 29 2.29 -2.74 -0.55
N VAL A 30 3.58 -2.74 -0.87
CA VAL A 30 4.04 -2.62 -2.26
C VAL A 30 3.71 -3.89 -3.02
N VAL A 31 3.06 -3.77 -4.16
CA VAL A 31 2.59 -4.92 -4.97
C VAL A 31 3.29 -5.04 -6.31
N GLN A 32 3.95 -3.98 -6.76
CA GLN A 32 4.79 -3.98 -7.93
C GLN A 32 6.02 -3.11 -7.66
N GLU A 33 7.20 -3.63 -8.00
CA GLU A 33 8.45 -2.87 -7.95
C GLU A 33 8.45 -1.79 -9.03
N ASP A 34 9.10 -0.68 -8.70
CA ASP A 34 9.09 0.56 -9.47
C ASP A 34 9.75 0.43 -10.86
N GLU A 35 9.17 1.10 -11.85
CA GLU A 35 9.77 1.41 -13.17
C GLU A 35 9.91 2.94 -13.39
N GLY A 36 9.84 3.77 -12.33
CA GLY A 36 9.86 5.22 -12.45
C GLY A 36 9.75 6.00 -11.14
N ALA A 37 8.79 6.93 -11.07
CA ALA A 37 8.57 7.82 -9.93
C ALA A 37 7.36 7.42 -9.05
N GLU A 38 6.57 6.45 -9.52
CA GLU A 38 5.31 6.01 -8.90
C GLU A 38 5.33 4.51 -8.64
N ILE A 39 4.87 4.12 -7.46
CA ILE A 39 4.83 2.73 -7.00
C ILE A 39 3.40 2.29 -6.81
N ALA A 40 3.10 1.07 -7.25
CA ALA A 40 1.83 0.43 -6.96
C ALA A 40 1.82 -0.16 -5.55
N ILE A 41 0.81 0.23 -4.77
CA ILE A 41 0.57 -0.26 -3.42
C ILE A 41 -0.86 -0.79 -3.30
N ASP A 42 -1.06 -1.78 -2.43
CA ASP A 42 -2.37 -2.13 -1.90
C ASP A 42 -2.55 -1.43 -0.55
N ILE A 43 -3.77 -0.92 -0.28
CA ILE A 43 -4.20 -0.37 1.00
C ILE A 43 -5.46 -1.09 1.48
N LEU A 44 -5.76 -1.00 2.77
CA LEU A 44 -7.04 -1.42 3.31
C LEU A 44 -7.91 -0.20 3.62
N LEU A 45 -9.07 -0.15 2.99
CA LEU A 45 -10.10 0.84 3.28
C LEU A 45 -11.28 0.16 3.96
N ARG A 46 -11.88 0.88 4.92
CA ARG A 46 -13.12 0.44 5.55
C ARG A 46 -14.30 1.14 4.87
N ILE A 47 -15.15 0.36 4.21
CA ILE A 47 -16.38 0.84 3.56
C ILE A 47 -17.56 0.20 4.29
N GLY A 48 -18.28 1.00 5.09
CA GLY A 48 -19.30 0.48 5.99
C GLY A 48 -18.74 -0.52 7.01
N SER A 49 -19.26 -1.76 6.99
CA SER A 49 -18.80 -2.86 7.85
C SER A 49 -17.69 -3.70 7.23
N GLN A 50 -17.30 -3.44 5.98
CA GLN A 50 -16.37 -4.28 5.22
C GLN A 50 -14.98 -3.63 5.12
N TRP A 51 -13.97 -4.49 5.08
CA TRP A 51 -12.61 -4.11 4.70
C TRP A 51 -12.41 -4.47 3.22
N VAL A 52 -12.01 -3.48 2.44
CA VAL A 52 -11.74 -3.62 1.01
C VAL A 52 -10.28 -3.32 0.77
N ARG A 53 -9.63 -4.18 -0.01
CA ARG A 53 -8.28 -3.93 -0.49
C ARG A 53 -8.35 -3.13 -1.79
N GLU A 54 -7.74 -1.96 -1.81
CA GLU A 54 -7.69 -1.09 -2.99
C GLU A 54 -6.25 -0.92 -3.45
N ARG A 55 -6.03 -0.98 -4.76
CA ARG A 55 -4.72 -0.73 -5.37
C ARG A 55 -4.61 0.72 -5.82
N ARG A 56 -3.49 1.38 -5.47
CA ARG A 56 -3.18 2.75 -5.91
C ARG A 56 -1.75 2.88 -6.40
N ARG A 57 -1.53 3.87 -7.27
CA ARG A 57 -0.20 4.37 -7.62
C ARG A 57 0.08 5.64 -6.84
N VAL A 58 1.25 5.69 -6.21
CA VAL A 58 1.64 6.81 -5.35
C VAL A 58 3.10 7.16 -5.56
N PRO A 59 3.51 8.41 -5.35
CA PRO A 59 4.92 8.78 -5.43
C PRO A 59 5.75 7.98 -4.42
N ALA A 60 6.92 7.48 -4.82
CA ALA A 60 7.81 6.73 -3.93
C ALA A 60 8.23 7.52 -2.68
N SER A 61 8.29 8.85 -2.81
CA SER A 61 8.59 9.79 -1.72
C SER A 61 7.49 9.90 -0.67
N SER A 62 6.26 9.47 -0.97
CA SER A 62 5.12 9.49 -0.05
C SER A 62 5.07 8.26 0.87
N LEU A 63 5.98 7.30 0.67
CA LEU A 63 6.03 6.04 1.41
C LEU A 63 7.03 6.09 2.58
N MET A 64 6.69 5.38 3.65
CA MET A 64 7.56 5.14 4.79
C MET A 64 7.56 3.66 5.14
N GLU A 65 8.64 3.18 5.75
CA GLU A 65 8.68 1.79 6.23
C GLU A 65 7.66 1.56 7.35
N ARG A 66 6.93 0.45 7.27
CA ARG A 66 6.02 -0.03 8.31
C ARG A 66 6.56 -1.31 8.93
N ARG A 67 6.81 -1.26 10.24
CA ARG A 67 7.26 -2.43 11.01
C ARG A 67 6.13 -3.38 11.41
N ARG A 68 4.94 -2.84 11.67
CA ARG A 68 3.78 -3.61 12.14
C ARG A 68 3.21 -4.47 11.02
N VAL A 69 2.92 -5.73 11.31
CA VAL A 69 2.19 -6.64 10.42
C VAL A 69 0.67 -6.42 10.53
N ILE A 70 -0.02 -6.43 9.40
CA ILE A 70 -1.47 -6.37 9.25
C ILE A 70 -1.85 -7.54 8.33
N PRO A 71 -2.30 -8.68 8.89
CA PRO A 71 -2.55 -9.91 8.11
C PRO A 71 -3.42 -9.70 6.87
N GLN A 72 -4.52 -8.96 7.01
CA GLN A 72 -5.47 -8.68 5.91
C GLN A 72 -4.88 -7.87 4.76
N LEU A 73 -3.68 -7.31 4.91
CA LEU A 73 -2.97 -6.53 3.90
C LEU A 73 -1.68 -7.23 3.46
N ASP A 74 -0.97 -7.82 4.42
CA ASP A 74 0.38 -8.36 4.23
C ASP A 74 0.37 -9.76 3.62
N GLU A 75 -0.72 -10.51 3.77
CA GLU A 75 -0.89 -11.81 3.14
C GLU A 75 -1.15 -11.65 1.63
N GLU A 76 -0.44 -12.42 0.80
CA GLU A 76 -0.80 -12.58 -0.60
C GLU A 76 -2.18 -13.20 -0.68
N LEU A 77 -3.12 -12.47 -1.30
CA LEU A 77 -4.39 -13.06 -1.66
C LEU A 77 -4.07 -14.09 -2.74
N ILE A 78 -4.24 -15.35 -2.41
CA ILE A 78 -4.36 -16.40 -3.41
C ILE A 78 -5.66 -16.08 -4.14
N GLU A 79 -5.56 -15.54 -5.36
CA GLU A 79 -6.71 -15.49 -6.26
C GLU A 79 -7.14 -16.94 -6.51
N MET A 80 -8.10 -17.42 -5.73
CA MET A 80 -8.79 -18.65 -6.02
C MET A 80 -9.58 -18.41 -7.31
N ARG A 81 -9.02 -18.83 -8.44
CA ARG A 81 -9.77 -18.96 -9.68
C ARG A 81 -10.83 -20.02 -9.45
N PHE A 82 -12.09 -19.61 -9.46
CA PHE A 82 -13.18 -20.53 -9.65
C PHE A 82 -13.24 -20.79 -11.16
N ASP A 83 -12.72 -21.94 -11.57
CA ASP A 83 -12.91 -22.48 -12.94
C ASP A 83 -14.36 -22.97 -13.12
#